data_AF-A0A538ISY4-F1
#
_entry.id   AF-A0A538ISY4-F1
#
_cell.length_a   1.000
_cell.length_b   1.000
_cell.length_c   1.000
_cell.angle_alpha   90.00
_cell.angle_beta   90.00
_cell.angle_gamma   90.00
#
_symmetry.space_group_name_H-M   'P 1'
#
loop_
_entity.id
_entity.type
_entity.pdbx_description
1 polymer ?
#
loop_
_entity_poly.entity_id
_entity_poly.type
_entity_poly.pdbx_seq_one_letter_code
_entity_poly.pdbx_strand_id
1 'polypeptide(L)'
;MIVSAHGISVDLHAASFALPFDDGEFGTGATGRMPPGGAFLTITEYRPRKGLVPGRGLFAPHAIPLPIPRARFRPNQLLVARRGQRGYQHFFTESGRPFCLYAVIHEPRLGAARADVGVVNDVLKSLSIERR
;
A
#
# COMPACT_ATOMS: atom_id res chain seq x y z
N MET A 1 3.89 0.16 21.06
CA MET A 1 3.45 1.57 21.05
C MET A 1 4.21 2.25 19.93
N ILE A 2 3.64 2.33 18.73
CA ILE A 2 4.34 2.88 17.55
C ILE A 2 4.13 4.40 17.55
N VAL A 3 5.22 5.15 17.69
CA VAL A 3 5.24 6.61 17.64
C VAL A 3 5.19 7.02 16.17
N SER A 4 3.99 7.39 15.69
CA SER A 4 3.75 7.90 14.33
C SER A 4 4.38 9.29 14.16
N ALA A 5 5.06 9.50 13.04
CA ALA A 5 5.54 10.82 12.65
C ALA A 5 4.36 11.73 12.31
N HIS A 6 4.08 12.69 13.20
CA HIS A 6 3.17 13.85 13.08
C HIS A 6 2.33 13.96 11.78
N GLY A 7 1.32 13.09 11.66
CA GLY A 7 0.25 13.27 10.67
C GLY A 7 -0.18 12.05 9.86
N ILE A 8 0.45 10.88 10.01
CA ILE A 8 0.07 9.65 9.28
C ILE A 8 0.05 8.45 10.24
N SER A 9 -1.04 7.70 10.33
CA SER A 9 -1.08 6.41 11.06
C SER A 9 -1.14 5.23 10.09
N VAL A 10 -0.49 4.12 10.47
CA VAL A 10 -0.65 2.84 9.79
C VAL A 10 -1.89 2.16 10.34
N ASP A 11 -2.83 1.88 9.46
CA ASP A 11 -4.02 1.11 9.81
C ASP A 11 -3.84 -0.37 9.44
N LEU A 12 -2.99 -0.69 8.45
CA LEU A 12 -2.69 -2.08 8.06
C LEU A 12 -1.33 -2.21 7.38
N HIS A 13 -0.55 -3.23 7.73
CA HIS A 13 0.48 -3.85 6.88
C HIS A 13 0.09 -5.29 6.55
N ALA A 14 0.24 -5.71 5.31
CA ALA A 14 0.02 -7.09 4.88
C ALA A 14 1.04 -7.51 3.82
N ALA A 15 1.45 -8.78 3.84
CA ALA A 15 2.40 -9.32 2.88
C ALA A 15 2.21 -10.83 2.65
N SER A 16 2.72 -11.31 1.52
CA SER A 16 2.84 -12.75 1.22
C SER A 16 4.09 -13.39 1.83
N PHE A 17 4.79 -12.68 2.72
CA PHE A 17 6.03 -13.08 3.37
C PHE A 17 6.06 -12.53 4.81
N ALA A 18 7.01 -13.01 5.61
CA ALA A 18 7.13 -12.58 7.01
C ALA A 18 7.41 -11.07 7.11
N LEU A 19 6.55 -10.36 7.84
CA LEU A 19 6.74 -8.95 8.15
C LEU A 19 7.69 -8.78 9.34
N PRO A 20 8.54 -7.74 9.35
CA PRO A 20 9.25 -7.37 10.56
C PRO A 20 8.27 -6.92 11.65
N PHE A 21 8.67 -7.07 12.92
CA PHE A 21 7.87 -6.64 14.06
C PHE A 21 7.63 -5.12 14.05
N ASP A 22 8.67 -4.34 13.74
CA ASP A 22 8.61 -2.89 13.60
C ASP A 22 9.01 -2.48 12.17
N ASP A 23 8.24 -1.55 11.59
CA ASP A 23 8.53 -0.91 10.30
C ASP A 23 7.93 0.49 10.25
N GLY A 24 8.41 1.30 9.29
CA GLY A 24 7.83 2.60 8.98
C GLY A 24 6.49 2.48 8.26
N GLU A 25 5.79 3.60 8.09
CA GLU A 25 4.39 3.61 7.64
C GLU A 25 4.19 2.95 6.27
N PHE A 26 5.21 3.07 5.41
CA PHE A 26 5.25 2.53 4.06
C PHE A 26 6.01 1.21 3.90
N GLY A 27 6.40 0.56 5.00
CA GLY A 27 7.01 -0.77 4.96
C GLY A 27 8.38 -0.81 4.28
N THR A 28 9.21 0.22 4.46
CA THR A 28 10.54 0.30 3.82
C THR A 28 11.44 -0.87 4.24
N GLY A 29 11.32 -1.35 5.48
CA GLY A 29 12.05 -2.53 5.98
C GLY A 29 11.55 -3.85 5.38
N ALA A 30 10.24 -4.03 5.29
CA ALA A 30 9.58 -5.20 4.72
C ALA A 30 9.89 -5.31 3.22
N THR A 31 9.67 -4.23 2.47
CA THR A 31 9.97 -4.16 1.03
C THR A 31 11.47 -4.30 0.73
N GLY A 32 12.34 -3.91 1.66
CA GLY A 32 13.79 -4.15 1.56
C GLY A 32 14.22 -5.61 1.65
N ARG A 33 13.41 -6.46 2.31
CA ARG A 33 13.66 -7.90 2.47
C ARG A 33 12.71 -8.78 1.63
N MET A 34 11.85 -8.16 0.83
CA MET A 34 10.84 -8.85 0.05
C MET A 34 11.48 -9.80 -0.97
N PRO A 35 11.13 -11.11 -0.94
CA PRO A 35 11.66 -12.07 -1.88
C PRO A 35 11.09 -11.84 -3.30
N PRO A 36 11.74 -12.36 -4.35
CA PRO A 36 11.15 -12.42 -5.68
C PRO A 36 9.79 -13.13 -5.66
N GLY A 37 8.78 -12.56 -6.32
CA GLY A 37 7.39 -13.03 -6.23
C GLY A 37 6.69 -12.65 -4.92
N GLY A 38 7.30 -11.86 -4.06
CA GLY A 38 6.64 -11.29 -2.89
C GLY A 38 5.70 -10.15 -3.26
N ALA A 39 4.69 -9.94 -2.41
CA ALA A 39 3.80 -8.79 -2.46
C ALA A 39 3.63 -8.20 -1.05
N PHE A 40 3.56 -6.87 -0.98
CA PHE A 40 3.34 -6.09 0.24
C PHE A 40 2.28 -5.02 -0.02
N LEU A 41 1.44 -4.70 0.96
CA LEU A 41 0.62 -3.51 0.96
C LEU A 41 0.53 -2.87 2.34
N THR A 42 0.26 -1.57 2.35
CA THR A 42 -0.10 -0.80 3.53
C THR A 42 -1.31 0.08 3.25
N ILE A 43 -2.15 0.29 4.27
CA ILE A 43 -3.16 1.34 4.32
C ILE A 43 -2.74 2.32 5.40
N THR A 44 -2.54 3.58 5.00
CA THR A 44 -2.16 4.65 5.92
C THR A 44 -3.24 5.72 5.95
N GLU A 45 -3.73 6.08 7.13
CA GLU A 45 -4.61 7.22 7.35
C GLU A 45 -3.78 8.50 7.48
N TYR A 46 -4.21 9.56 6.79
CA TYR A 46 -3.64 10.89 6.92
C TYR A 46 -4.50 11.73 7.86
N ARG A 47 -3.88 12.56 8.71
CA ARG A 47 -4.59 13.59 9.46
C ARG A 47 -4.87 14.80 8.56
N PRO A 48 -6.13 15.26 8.45
CA PRO A 48 -6.45 16.50 7.75
C PRO A 48 -5.66 17.68 8.31
N ARG A 49 -5.09 18.49 7.41
CA ARG A 49 -4.33 19.71 7.72
C ARG A 49 -4.47 20.71 6.58
N LYS A 50 -3.94 21.93 6.73
CA LYS A 50 -3.96 22.94 5.65
C LYS A 50 -3.39 22.34 4.35
N GLY A 51 -4.22 22.27 3.31
CA GLY A 51 -3.87 21.67 2.01
C GLY A 51 -4.19 20.18 1.84
N LEU A 52 -4.62 19.48 2.89
CA LEU A 52 -5.11 18.10 2.83
C LEU A 52 -6.57 18.08 3.26
N VAL A 53 -7.46 18.07 2.27
CA VAL A 53 -8.91 18.07 2.47
C VAL A 53 -9.48 16.76 1.95
N PRO A 54 -10.14 15.94 2.81
CA PRO A 54 -10.84 14.75 2.36
C PRO A 54 -11.84 15.06 1.25
N GLY A 55 -11.96 14.17 0.26
CA GLY A 55 -12.83 14.32 -0.89
C GLY A 55 -12.36 15.37 -1.92
N ARG A 56 -11.12 15.87 -1.83
CA ARG A 56 -10.55 16.83 -2.79
C ARG A 56 -9.14 16.47 -3.21
N GLY A 57 -8.74 16.95 -4.39
CA GLY A 57 -7.38 16.76 -4.92
C GLY A 57 -7.02 15.27 -5.03
N LEU A 58 -5.85 14.88 -4.52
CA LEU A 58 -5.42 13.49 -4.50
C LEU A 58 -6.41 12.57 -3.75
N PHE A 59 -7.09 13.08 -2.73
CA PHE A 59 -8.04 12.32 -1.90
C PHE A 59 -9.49 12.42 -2.42
N ALA A 60 -9.71 12.93 -3.63
CA ALA A 60 -11.04 12.98 -4.25
C ALA A 60 -11.67 11.60 -4.50
N PRO A 61 -10.93 10.52 -4.84
CA PRO A 61 -11.53 9.20 -4.99
C PRO A 61 -12.18 8.72 -3.70
N HIS A 62 -13.34 8.08 -3.79
CA HIS A 62 -14.08 7.53 -2.63
C HIS A 62 -13.99 6.01 -2.50
N ALA A 63 -13.09 5.38 -3.24
CA ALA A 63 -12.88 3.94 -3.22
C ALA A 63 -11.50 3.59 -3.82
N ILE A 64 -11.06 2.35 -3.56
CA ILE A 64 -9.95 1.72 -4.28
C ILE A 64 -10.50 1.09 -5.56
N PRO A 65 -9.94 1.38 -6.75
CA PRO A 65 -10.42 0.82 -8.02
C PRO A 65 -9.99 -0.64 -8.16
N LEU A 66 -10.83 -1.57 -7.68
CA LEU A 66 -10.59 -3.00 -7.75
C LEU A 66 -11.20 -3.65 -9.00
N PRO A 67 -10.57 -4.70 -9.57
CA PRO A 67 -9.21 -5.15 -9.25
C PRO A 67 -8.16 -4.17 -9.80
N ILE A 68 -7.05 -4.02 -9.08
CA ILE A 68 -5.91 -3.24 -9.58
C ILE A 68 -5.19 -4.12 -10.62
N PRO A 69 -5.09 -3.68 -11.89
CA PRO A 69 -4.36 -4.44 -12.88
C PRO A 69 -2.84 -4.33 -12.65
N ARG A 70 -2.09 -5.40 -12.89
CA ARG A 70 -0.61 -5.41 -12.78
C ARG A 70 0.04 -4.26 -13.57
N ALA A 71 -0.55 -3.85 -14.69
CA ALA A 71 -0.05 -2.74 -15.49
C ALA A 71 -0.08 -1.39 -14.76
N ARG A 72 -0.82 -1.22 -13.66
CA ARG A 72 -0.77 0.00 -12.84
C ARG A 72 0.48 0.06 -11.96
N PHE A 73 1.17 -1.06 -11.74
CA PHE A 73 2.39 -1.09 -10.92
C PHE A 73 3.59 -0.61 -11.74
N ARG A 74 4.27 0.44 -11.26
CA ARG A 74 5.38 1.09 -11.97
C ARG A 74 6.61 1.27 -11.07
N PRO A 75 7.85 1.20 -11.62
CA PRO A 75 9.07 1.40 -10.84
C PRO A 75 9.17 2.80 -10.21
N ASN A 76 8.62 3.83 -10.88
CA ASN A 76 8.64 5.22 -10.42
C ASN A 76 7.55 5.55 -9.38
N GLN A 77 6.74 4.57 -8.97
CA GLN A 77 5.74 4.72 -7.90
C GLN A 77 6.20 4.09 -6.57
N LEU A 78 7.44 3.60 -6.53
CA LEU A 78 8.06 3.11 -5.30
C LEU A 78 8.50 4.28 -4.43
N LEU A 79 8.32 4.15 -3.11
CA LEU A 79 8.94 5.07 -2.15
C LEU A 79 10.48 4.95 -2.21
N VAL A 80 10.98 3.72 -2.32
CA VAL A 80 12.40 3.42 -2.53
C VAL A 80 12.54 2.54 -3.76
N ALA A 81 13.24 3.03 -4.78
CA ALA A 81 13.47 2.27 -6.01
C ALA A 81 14.32 1.03 -5.73
N ARG A 82 13.83 -0.15 -6.15
CA ARG A 82 14.53 -1.44 -5.99
C ARG A 82 14.39 -2.26 -7.27
N ARG A 83 15.49 -2.89 -7.68
CA ARG A 83 15.51 -3.71 -8.91
C ARG A 83 14.49 -4.84 -8.81
N GLY A 84 13.66 -4.97 -9.83
CA GLY A 84 12.63 -6.01 -9.88
C GLY A 84 11.38 -5.71 -9.06
N GLN A 85 11.31 -4.58 -8.36
CA GLN A 85 10.10 -4.16 -7.66
C GLN A 85 9.32 -3.12 -8.46
N ARG A 86 8.01 -3.08 -8.25
CA ARG A 86 7.10 -2.07 -8.81
C ARG A 86 6.11 -1.65 -7.75
N GLY A 87 5.81 -0.36 -7.69
CA GLY A 87 4.89 0.22 -6.72
C GLY A 87 3.56 0.61 -7.34
N TYR A 88 2.54 0.74 -6.50
CA TYR A 88 1.26 1.36 -6.79
C TYR A 88 0.86 2.22 -5.59
N GLN A 89 0.42 3.46 -5.85
CA GLN A 89 -0.09 4.37 -4.84
C GLN A 89 -1.48 4.84 -5.25
N HIS A 90 -2.43 4.80 -4.31
CA HIS A 90 -3.78 5.28 -4.52
C HIS A 90 -4.27 6.03 -3.29
N PHE A 91 -4.55 7.31 -3.48
CA PHE A 91 -5.12 8.18 -2.45
C PHE A 91 -6.64 8.16 -2.58
N PHE A 92 -7.34 8.04 -1.46
CA PHE A 92 -8.80 8.00 -1.43
C PHE A 92 -9.35 8.51 -0.10
N THR A 93 -10.63 8.85 -0.07
CA THR A 93 -11.36 9.23 1.14
C THR A 93 -12.45 8.23 1.41
N GLU A 94 -12.41 7.61 2.59
CA GLU A 94 -13.45 6.71 3.06
C GLU A 94 -14.07 7.29 4.32
N SER A 95 -15.40 7.44 4.34
CA SER A 95 -16.14 7.98 5.47
C SER A 95 -15.57 9.31 6.03
N GLY A 96 -15.14 10.21 5.14
CA GLY A 96 -14.57 11.52 5.51
C GLY A 96 -13.11 11.47 5.99
N ARG A 97 -12.48 10.29 6.03
CA ARG A 97 -11.09 10.08 6.42
C ARG A 97 -10.21 9.88 5.19
N PRO A 98 -9.07 10.58 5.04
CA PRO A 98 -8.20 10.45 3.89
C PRO A 98 -7.16 9.33 4.11
N PHE A 99 -6.98 8.49 3.10
CA PHE A 99 -6.10 7.33 3.13
C PHE A 99 -5.18 7.27 1.91
N CYS A 100 -4.08 6.53 2.05
CA CYS A 100 -3.29 6.03 0.94
C CYS A 100 -3.17 4.52 1.03
N LEU A 101 -3.46 3.85 -0.08
CA LEU A 101 -2.99 2.49 -0.35
C LEU A 101 -1.63 2.59 -1.02
N TYR A 102 -0.61 2.00 -0.40
CA TYR A 102 0.67 1.74 -1.05
C TYR A 102 0.88 0.23 -1.17
N ALA A 103 1.10 -0.25 -2.39
CA ALA A 103 1.34 -1.66 -2.67
C ALA A 103 2.62 -1.84 -3.48
N VAL A 104 3.34 -2.91 -3.19
CA VAL A 104 4.60 -3.27 -3.87
C VAL A 104 4.54 -4.73 -4.29
N ILE A 105 4.94 -5.00 -5.52
CA ILE A 105 5.14 -6.36 -6.04
C ILE A 105 6.60 -6.54 -6.43
N HIS A 106 7.12 -7.75 -6.26
CA HIS A 106 8.42 -8.16 -6.77
C HIS A 106 8.26 -9.13 -7.93
N GLU A 107 8.91 -8.85 -9.07
CA GLU A 107 8.94 -9.79 -10.20
C GLU A 107 9.47 -11.15 -9.74
N PRO A 108 8.80 -12.27 -10.08
CA PRO A 108 9.25 -13.60 -9.72
C PRO A 108 10.50 -13.98 -10.50
N ARG A 109 11.23 -14.99 -10.01
CA ARG A 109 12.28 -15.65 -10.79
C ARG A 109 11.66 -16.36 -12.00
N LEU A 110 12.44 -16.51 -13.07
CA LEU A 110 11.99 -17.24 -14.25
C LEU A 110 11.52 -18.65 -13.87
N GLY A 111 10.31 -19.03 -14.29
CA GLY A 111 9.71 -20.34 -13.98
C GLY A 111 9.02 -20.46 -12.62
N ALA A 112 9.08 -19.44 -11.75
CA ALA A 112 8.35 -19.45 -10.48
C ALA A 112 6.88 -19.00 -10.65
N ALA A 113 6.00 -19.54 -9.80
CA ALA A 113 4.61 -19.10 -9.73
C ALA A 113 4.52 -17.61 -9.37
N ARG A 114 3.55 -16.91 -9.95
CA ARG A 114 3.32 -15.50 -9.68
C ARG A 114 2.50 -15.33 -8.41
N ALA A 115 3.14 -15.02 -7.28
CA ALA A 115 2.45 -14.34 -6.18
C ALA A 115 2.49 -12.83 -6.50
N ASP A 116 1.67 -12.44 -7.48
CA ASP A 116 1.72 -11.13 -8.11
C ASP A 116 0.62 -10.22 -7.56
N VAL A 117 -0.15 -9.60 -8.44
CA VAL A 117 -1.20 -8.66 -8.09
C VAL A 117 -2.46 -9.36 -7.56
N GLY A 118 -2.58 -10.69 -7.77
CA GLY A 118 -3.73 -11.48 -7.30
C GLY A 118 -3.90 -11.40 -5.79
N VAL A 119 -2.84 -11.72 -5.03
CA VAL A 119 -2.85 -11.69 -3.56
C VAL A 119 -3.17 -10.29 -3.02
N VAL A 120 -2.62 -9.25 -3.64
CA VAL A 120 -2.95 -7.85 -3.30
C VAL A 120 -4.44 -7.60 -3.48
N ASN A 121 -5.01 -7.98 -4.63
CA ASN A 121 -6.43 -7.80 -4.89
C ASN A 121 -7.32 -8.62 -3.95
N ASP A 122 -6.91 -9.83 -3.57
CA ASP A 122 -7.70 -10.68 -2.67
C ASP A 122 -7.75 -10.10 -1.25
N VAL A 123 -6.63 -9.60 -0.73
CA VAL A 123 -6.62 -8.86 0.54
C VAL A 123 -7.51 -7.62 0.44
N LEU A 124 -7.37 -6.81 -0.61
CA LEU A 124 -8.16 -5.59 -0.77
C LEU A 124 -9.66 -5.84 -0.94
N LYS A 125 -10.07 -6.95 -1.57
CA LYS A 125 -11.49 -7.35 -1.65
C LYS A 125 -12.08 -7.70 -0.29
N SER A 126 -11.26 -8.21 0.63
CA SER A 126 -11.67 -8.56 1.99
C SER A 126 -11.63 -7.37 2.97
N LEU A 127 -11.01 -6.25 2.57
CA LEU A 127 -10.82 -5.11 3.44
C LEU A 127 -12.10 -4.28 3.56
N SER A 128 -12.54 -4.04 4.79
CA SER A 128 -13.53 -3.03 5.13
C SER A 128 -12.92 -2.02 6.09
N ILE A 129 -13.16 -0.73 5.84
CA ILE A 129 -12.79 0.35 6.76
C ILE A 129 -14.04 0.75 7.53
N GLU A 130 -14.04 0.52 8.84
CA GLU A 130 -15.17 0.87 9.69
C GLU A 130 -15.25 2.39 9.93
N ARG A 131 -16.48 2.87 10.09
CA ARG A 131 -16.74 4.23 10.58
C ARG A 131 -16.37 4.30 12.06
N ARG A 132 -15.71 5.40 12.46
CA ARG A 132 -15.49 5.73 13.87
C ARG A 132 -16.70 6.43 14.46
#